data_AF-A0A969A265-F1
#
_entry.id   AF-A0A969A265-F1
#
_cell.length_a   1.000
_cell.length_b   1.000
_cell.length_c   1.000
_cell.angle_alpha   90.00
_cell.angle_beta   90.00
_cell.angle_gamma   90.00
#
_symmetry.space_group_name_H-M   'P 1'
#
loop_
_entity.id
_entity.type
_entity.pdbx_description
1 polymer ?
#
loop_
_entity_poly.entity_id
_entity_poly.type
_entity_poly.pdbx_seq_one_letter_code
_entity_poly.pdbx_strand_id
1 'polypeptide(L)'
;MSRTYKVAGINLKGAPFGESDRLVTVLTQELGLIRAVAPGSRKHNSRLAGRSGLFVVNQLLLSKGKSLDRILQAETIRSYPGLSANLPKLTASQYLAEITLYQALSEQPQEALFCLLLEHLERLEQASAAAVLPCLAQATFHLLALAGIAPQVHLCCVTQEPIVPNLADPDWHVGFSLSAGGTVQVAESEALGDRTPQSTSPASRLQTGVADLERSRSAISTRTSARASPPGHSRQADRVFQLNALELALFQQLSQPHLLVVQPLTKQLPASVTAAPHQLWYRIERLLRHYVQYHLDRSIRSAALIDACFAPASPSK
;
A
#
# COMPACT_ATOMS: atom_id res chain seq x y z
N MET A 1 -36.92 14.19 4.42
CA MET A 1 -36.44 13.31 5.51
C MET A 1 -35.06 12.79 5.11
N SER A 2 -34.03 12.92 5.97
CA SER A 2 -32.70 12.39 5.67
C SER A 2 -32.73 10.86 5.72
N ARG A 3 -32.36 10.19 4.63
CA ARG A 3 -32.27 8.72 4.58
C ARG A 3 -31.25 8.24 5.62
N THR A 4 -31.67 7.40 6.55
CA THR A 4 -30.77 6.75 7.51
C THR A 4 -30.38 5.36 7.00
N TYR A 5 -29.19 4.91 7.37
CA TYR A 5 -28.68 3.60 6.99
C TYR A 5 -27.67 3.07 8.01
N LYS A 6 -27.47 1.75 8.04
CA LYS A 6 -26.54 1.07 8.93
C LYS A 6 -25.40 0.44 8.13
N VAL A 7 -24.19 0.49 8.67
CA VAL A 7 -22.99 -0.13 8.10
C VAL A 7 -22.02 -0.56 9.19
N ALA A 8 -21.25 -1.60 8.96
CA ALA A 8 -20.07 -1.94 9.76
C ALA A 8 -18.82 -1.25 9.18
N GLY A 9 -18.03 -0.56 10.00
CA GLY A 9 -16.91 0.20 9.50
C GLY A 9 -15.78 0.47 10.50
N ILE A 10 -14.56 0.62 9.98
CA ILE A 10 -13.36 0.97 10.73
C ILE A 10 -12.90 2.39 10.40
N ASN A 11 -12.61 3.18 11.43
CA ASN A 11 -12.10 4.55 11.26
C ASN A 11 -10.63 4.53 10.79
N LEU A 12 -10.36 4.99 9.57
CA LEU A 12 -9.00 5.06 9.00
C LEU A 12 -8.32 6.41 9.24
N LYS A 13 -9.11 7.49 9.29
CA LYS A 13 -8.63 8.86 9.46
C LYS A 13 -9.59 9.66 10.33
N GLY A 14 -9.04 10.51 11.19
CA GLY A 14 -9.81 11.45 12.00
C GLY A 14 -9.19 12.85 11.96
N ALA A 15 -10.02 13.88 11.96
CA ALA A 15 -9.58 15.27 12.10
C ALA A 15 -10.60 16.07 12.93
N PRO A 16 -10.17 17.08 13.71
CA PRO A 16 -11.09 18.05 14.31
C PRO A 16 -12.04 18.65 13.26
N PHE A 17 -13.31 18.79 13.62
CA PHE A 17 -14.31 19.43 12.78
C PHE A 17 -15.15 20.39 13.63
N GLY A 18 -14.99 21.69 13.40
CA GLY A 18 -15.54 22.69 14.31
C GLY A 18 -14.99 22.56 15.73
N GLU A 19 -15.77 23.03 16.71
CA GLU A 19 -15.34 23.11 18.11
C GLU A 19 -15.38 21.73 18.79
N SER A 20 -16.50 21.02 18.67
CA SER A 20 -16.76 19.81 19.47
C SER A 20 -16.76 18.50 18.69
N ASP A 21 -16.63 18.54 17.36
CA ASP A 21 -16.90 17.38 16.52
C ASP A 21 -15.60 16.84 15.91
N ARG A 22 -15.67 15.61 15.38
CA ARG A 22 -14.59 14.99 14.61
C ARG A 22 -15.13 14.58 13.25
N LEU A 23 -14.40 14.89 12.20
CA LEU A 23 -14.61 14.31 10.89
C LEU A 23 -13.83 13.00 10.81
N VAL A 24 -14.51 11.90 10.53
CA VAL A 24 -13.90 10.58 10.33
C VAL A 24 -14.06 10.13 8.89
N THR A 25 -13.04 9.44 8.38
CA THR A 25 -13.11 8.65 7.15
C THR A 25 -13.12 7.19 7.54
N VAL A 26 -14.19 6.50 7.17
CA VAL A 26 -14.47 5.12 7.60
C VAL A 26 -14.46 4.23 6.38
N LEU A 27 -13.72 3.14 6.43
CA LEU A 27 -13.87 2.04 5.49
C LEU A 27 -14.98 1.14 5.99
N THR A 28 -16.01 0.95 5.16
CA THR A 28 -17.17 0.10 5.47
C THR A 28 -17.18 -1.13 4.57
N GLN A 29 -17.75 -2.22 5.07
CA GLN A 29 -17.90 -3.45 4.29
C GLN A 29 -18.85 -3.23 3.10
N GLU A 30 -19.94 -2.50 3.34
CA GLU A 30 -21.09 -2.44 2.44
C GLU A 30 -21.02 -1.29 1.42
N LEU A 31 -20.40 -0.16 1.78
CA LEU A 31 -20.41 1.07 0.98
C LEU A 31 -19.01 1.62 0.68
N GLY A 32 -17.96 0.90 1.10
CA GLY A 32 -16.58 1.34 0.92
C GLY A 32 -16.26 2.58 1.76
N LEU A 33 -15.54 3.54 1.20
CA LEU A 33 -15.16 4.76 1.93
C LEU A 33 -16.34 5.71 2.13
N ILE A 34 -16.62 6.04 3.39
CA ILE A 34 -17.55 7.09 3.78
C ILE A 34 -16.83 8.18 4.60
N ARG A 35 -17.29 9.43 4.46
CA ARG A 35 -16.85 10.55 5.31
C ARG A 35 -18.02 10.99 6.17
N ALA A 36 -17.82 10.97 7.48
CA ALA A 36 -18.89 11.26 8.42
C ALA A 36 -18.44 12.17 9.57
N VAL A 37 -19.34 13.04 10.01
CA VAL A 37 -19.16 13.84 11.23
C VAL A 37 -19.61 13.01 12.42
N ALA A 38 -18.73 12.89 13.42
CA ALA A 38 -19.03 12.37 14.76
C ALA A 38 -19.35 13.57 15.68
N PRO A 39 -20.63 13.90 15.87
CA PRO A 39 -21.02 15.11 16.58
C PRO A 39 -20.71 15.05 18.07
N GLY A 40 -20.19 16.14 18.61
CA GLY A 40 -19.83 16.27 20.02
C GLY A 40 -18.79 15.26 20.49
N SER A 41 -18.07 14.56 19.59
CA SER A 41 -17.13 13.50 19.95
C SER A 41 -15.92 14.00 20.76
N ARG A 42 -15.62 15.30 20.71
CA ARG A 42 -14.53 15.93 21.46
C ARG A 42 -14.97 16.52 22.81
N LYS A 43 -16.27 16.42 23.17
CA LYS A 43 -16.75 16.83 24.49
C LYS A 43 -16.30 15.82 25.55
N HIS A 44 -15.99 16.30 26.76
CA HIS A 44 -15.48 15.48 27.87
C HIS A 44 -16.36 14.23 28.16
N ASN A 45 -17.68 14.37 28.15
CA ASN A 45 -18.63 13.28 28.46
C ASN A 45 -19.27 12.68 27.20
N SER A 46 -18.57 12.69 26.07
CA SER A 46 -19.12 12.21 24.80
C SER A 46 -19.13 10.70 24.69
N ARG A 47 -20.30 10.13 24.39
CA ARG A 47 -20.45 8.71 24.03
C ARG A 47 -19.76 8.35 22.72
N LEU A 48 -19.42 9.33 21.88
CA LEU A 48 -18.74 9.12 20.60
C LEU A 48 -17.22 9.35 20.67
N ALA A 49 -16.67 9.77 21.81
CA ALA A 49 -15.24 10.08 21.93
C ALA A 49 -14.36 8.87 21.56
N GLY A 50 -14.44 7.78 22.31
CA GLY A 50 -13.69 6.56 22.03
C GLY A 50 -14.07 5.92 20.69
N ARG A 51 -15.37 5.92 20.35
CA ARG A 51 -15.91 5.29 19.14
C ARG A 51 -15.45 5.97 17.84
N SER A 52 -15.07 7.24 17.91
CA SER A 52 -14.50 8.02 16.80
C SER A 52 -12.97 8.01 16.77
N GLY A 53 -12.32 7.18 17.60
CA GLY A 53 -10.88 6.94 17.57
C GLY A 53 -10.45 6.17 16.32
N LEU A 54 -9.17 6.26 15.96
CA LEU A 54 -8.59 5.46 14.87
C LEU A 54 -8.68 3.98 15.20
N PHE A 55 -8.87 3.15 14.17
CA PHE A 55 -8.89 1.69 14.27
C PHE A 55 -9.98 1.15 15.22
N VAL A 56 -11.06 1.89 15.43
CA VAL A 56 -12.24 1.37 16.11
C VAL A 56 -13.24 0.89 15.06
N VAL A 57 -13.61 -0.39 15.15
CA VAL A 57 -14.64 -1.01 14.32
C VAL A 57 -15.97 -0.83 15.01
N ASN A 58 -16.92 -0.21 14.32
CA ASN A 58 -18.24 0.05 14.86
C ASN A 58 -19.34 -0.43 13.91
N GLN A 59 -20.46 -0.88 14.48
CA GLN A 59 -21.74 -0.81 13.80
C GLN A 59 -22.23 0.64 13.88
N LEU A 60 -22.36 1.30 12.74
CA LEU A 60 -22.75 2.71 12.63
C LEU A 60 -24.19 2.83 12.17
N LEU A 61 -24.93 3.76 12.77
CA LEU A 61 -26.16 4.31 12.21
C LEU A 61 -25.85 5.73 11.74
N LEU A 62 -26.02 6.00 10.45
CA LEU A 62 -25.74 7.29 9.84
C LEU A 62 -27.01 7.91 9.25
N SER A 63 -27.08 9.25 9.25
CA SER A 63 -27.95 9.98 8.33
C SER A 63 -27.15 10.47 7.13
N LYS A 64 -27.70 10.22 5.93
CA LYS A 64 -27.08 10.64 4.67
C LYS A 64 -27.10 12.17 4.55
N GLY A 65 -25.94 12.76 4.32
CA GLY A 65 -25.78 14.17 4.00
C GLY A 65 -25.46 14.41 2.52
N LYS A 66 -25.30 15.67 2.13
CA LYS A 66 -24.91 16.03 0.74
C LYS A 66 -23.46 15.67 0.42
N SER A 67 -22.56 15.91 1.37
CA SER A 67 -21.11 15.68 1.20
C SER A 67 -20.47 14.97 2.38
N LEU A 68 -21.04 15.14 3.57
CA LEU A 68 -20.63 14.48 4.80
C LEU A 68 -21.86 13.86 5.43
N ASP A 69 -21.76 12.58 5.73
CA ASP A 69 -22.78 11.88 6.49
C ASP A 69 -22.64 12.24 7.97
N ARG A 70 -23.67 11.97 8.79
CA ARG A 70 -23.64 12.26 10.21
C ARG A 70 -23.85 10.99 11.00
N ILE A 71 -22.94 10.69 11.92
CA ILE A 71 -23.06 9.55 12.83
C ILE A 71 -24.15 9.88 13.85
N LEU A 72 -25.21 9.08 13.87
CA LEU A 72 -26.29 9.15 14.84
C LEU A 72 -26.00 8.24 16.03
N GLN A 73 -25.54 7.01 15.74
CA GLN A 73 -25.14 6.03 16.74
C GLN A 73 -23.91 5.27 16.24
N ALA A 74 -23.10 4.82 17.19
CA ALA A 74 -21.98 3.94 16.96
C ALA A 74 -21.96 2.91 18.08
N GLU A 75 -21.83 1.64 17.76
CA GLU A 75 -21.67 0.54 18.70
C GLU A 75 -20.35 -0.17 18.37
N THR A 76 -19.45 -0.24 19.34
CA THR A 76 -18.12 -0.84 19.12
C THR A 76 -18.26 -2.35 18.96
N ILE A 77 -17.82 -2.86 17.81
CA ILE A 77 -17.71 -4.29 17.53
C ILE A 77 -16.33 -4.78 17.99
N ARG A 78 -15.28 -4.02 17.65
CA ARG A 78 -13.89 -4.32 17.97
C ARG A 78 -13.07 -3.04 18.08
N SER A 79 -12.02 -3.06 18.88
CA SER A 79 -11.03 -1.98 18.97
C SER A 79 -9.65 -2.58 19.18
N TYR A 80 -8.61 -1.90 18.70
CA TYR A 80 -7.21 -2.32 18.84
C TYR A 80 -6.40 -1.34 19.72
N PRO A 81 -6.63 -1.29 21.05
CA PRO A 81 -5.97 -0.33 21.93
C PRO A 81 -4.43 -0.49 21.96
N GLY A 82 -3.92 -1.72 21.81
CA GLY A 82 -2.50 -2.05 21.81
C GLY A 82 -1.73 -1.46 20.62
N LEU A 83 -2.42 -1.13 19.51
CA LEU A 83 -1.81 -0.39 18.42
C LEU A 83 -1.42 1.02 18.87
N SER A 84 -2.31 1.71 19.58
CA SER A 84 -2.05 3.08 20.06
C SER A 84 -1.08 3.15 21.23
N ALA A 85 -0.95 2.07 22.00
CA ALA A 85 -0.04 1.98 23.14
C ALA A 85 1.44 1.80 22.75
N ASN A 86 1.73 1.48 21.49
CA ASN A 86 3.10 1.21 21.01
C ASN A 86 3.36 1.98 19.71
N LEU A 87 4.30 2.93 19.74
CA LEU A 87 4.57 3.83 18.61
C LEU A 87 4.92 3.10 17.29
N PRO A 88 5.82 2.09 17.27
CA PRO A 88 6.04 1.25 16.10
C PRO A 88 4.77 0.64 15.51
N LYS A 89 3.90 0.05 16.35
CA LYS A 89 2.62 -0.55 15.92
C LYS A 89 1.63 0.49 15.40
N LEU A 90 1.50 1.62 16.10
CA LEU A 90 0.65 2.74 15.69
C LEU A 90 1.05 3.23 14.31
N THR A 91 2.35 3.39 14.09
CA THR A 91 2.91 3.90 12.84
C THR A 91 2.68 2.94 11.69
N ALA A 92 2.96 1.64 11.89
CA ALA A 92 2.67 0.60 10.91
C ALA A 92 1.17 0.54 10.56
N SER A 93 0.29 0.71 11.55
CA SER A 93 -1.16 0.71 11.33
C SER A 93 -1.64 1.92 10.54
N GLN A 94 -1.08 3.10 10.81
CA GLN A 94 -1.36 4.32 10.04
C GLN A 94 -0.84 4.21 8.61
N TYR A 95 0.32 3.60 8.41
CA TYR A 95 0.88 3.32 7.10
C TYR A 95 -0.06 2.43 6.28
N LEU A 96 -0.56 1.33 6.85
CA LEU A 96 -1.54 0.45 6.19
C LEU A 96 -2.88 1.16 5.92
N ALA A 97 -3.35 1.98 6.85
CA ALA A 97 -4.57 2.77 6.64
C ALA A 97 -4.41 3.79 5.50
N GLU A 98 -3.22 4.37 5.32
CA GLU A 98 -2.95 5.28 4.20
C GLU A 98 -2.96 4.54 2.85
N ILE A 99 -2.34 3.37 2.76
CA ILE A 99 -2.42 2.51 1.56
C ILE A 99 -3.89 2.14 1.29
N THR A 100 -4.61 1.72 2.33
CA THR A 100 -6.03 1.36 2.21
C THR A 100 -6.88 2.53 1.72
N LEU A 101 -6.62 3.75 2.20
CA LEU A 101 -7.30 4.97 1.74
C LEU A 101 -7.03 5.29 0.26
N TYR A 102 -5.89 4.86 -0.28
CA TYR A 102 -5.57 5.05 -1.70
C TYR A 102 -6.24 4.01 -2.60
N GLN A 103 -6.50 2.80 -2.08
CA GLN A 103 -7.11 1.70 -2.83
C GLN A 103 -8.64 1.66 -2.73
N ALA A 104 -9.18 1.99 -1.56
CA ALA A 104 -10.61 1.85 -1.30
C ALA A 104 -11.45 2.82 -2.14
N LEU A 105 -12.54 2.30 -2.70
CA LEU A 105 -13.51 3.09 -3.46
C LEU A 105 -14.71 3.46 -2.59
N SER A 106 -15.42 4.52 -2.95
CA SER A 106 -16.68 4.93 -2.32
C SER A 106 -17.87 4.35 -3.05
N GLU A 107 -19.00 4.18 -2.34
CA GLU A 107 -20.31 3.80 -2.90
C GLU A 107 -20.37 2.37 -3.48
N GLN A 108 -19.42 1.52 -3.12
CA GLN A 108 -19.40 0.11 -3.50
C GLN A 108 -18.88 -0.76 -2.36
N PRO A 109 -19.33 -2.02 -2.25
CA PRO A 109 -18.82 -2.95 -1.25
C PRO A 109 -17.29 -3.11 -1.33
N GLN A 110 -16.64 -3.17 -0.17
CA GLN A 110 -15.18 -3.31 0.01
C GLN A 110 -14.85 -4.42 1.02
N GLU A 111 -15.67 -5.47 1.07
CA GLU A 111 -15.58 -6.54 2.08
C GLU A 111 -14.19 -7.18 2.15
N ALA A 112 -13.60 -7.54 1.00
CA ALA A 112 -12.28 -8.16 0.96
C ALA A 112 -11.19 -7.25 1.54
N LEU A 113 -11.20 -5.95 1.18
CA LEU A 113 -10.24 -4.97 1.68
C LEU A 113 -10.44 -4.69 3.16
N PHE A 114 -11.71 -4.61 3.60
CA PHE A 114 -12.07 -4.43 5.00
C PHE A 114 -11.56 -5.60 5.85
N CYS A 115 -11.88 -6.84 5.48
CA CYS A 115 -11.47 -8.04 6.21
C CYS A 115 -9.94 -8.20 6.21
N LEU A 116 -9.28 -7.95 5.08
CA LEU A 116 -7.82 -8.01 4.97
C LEU A 116 -7.13 -6.99 5.88
N LEU A 117 -7.64 -5.74 5.93
CA LEU A 117 -7.09 -4.74 6.84
C LEU A 117 -7.27 -5.16 8.30
N LEU A 118 -8.45 -5.63 8.70
CA LEU A 118 -8.71 -6.05 10.08
C LEU A 118 -7.78 -7.19 10.53
N GLU A 119 -7.54 -8.16 9.64
CA GLU A 119 -6.62 -9.27 9.88
C GLU A 119 -5.18 -8.76 10.11
N HIS A 120 -4.71 -7.82 9.30
CA HIS A 120 -3.36 -7.28 9.47
C HIS A 120 -3.21 -6.33 10.67
N LEU A 121 -4.26 -5.60 11.05
CA LEU A 121 -4.26 -4.80 12.28
C LEU A 121 -4.22 -5.69 13.52
N GLU A 122 -4.94 -6.81 13.52
CA GLU A 122 -4.88 -7.81 14.59
C GLU A 122 -3.46 -8.40 14.73
N ARG A 123 -2.85 -8.80 13.61
CA ARG A 123 -1.46 -9.30 13.59
C ARG A 123 -0.47 -8.27 14.11
N LEU A 124 -0.60 -7.00 13.72
CA LEU A 124 0.24 -5.91 14.22
C LEU A 124 0.05 -5.68 15.72
N GLU A 125 -1.19 -5.76 16.22
CA GLU A 125 -1.47 -5.60 17.64
C GLU A 125 -0.82 -6.72 18.46
N GLN A 126 -0.85 -7.96 17.97
CA GLN A 126 -0.25 -9.12 18.64
C GLN A 126 1.27 -9.25 18.43
N ALA A 127 1.84 -8.56 17.43
CA ALA A 127 3.25 -8.66 17.08
C ALA A 127 4.18 -8.26 18.24
N SER A 128 5.30 -8.98 18.38
CA SER A 128 6.44 -8.49 19.16
C SER A 128 7.11 -7.31 18.45
N ALA A 129 7.95 -6.55 19.14
CA ALA A 129 8.65 -5.40 18.55
C ALA A 129 9.46 -5.80 17.28
N ALA A 130 10.11 -6.97 17.30
CA ALA A 130 10.88 -7.48 16.16
C ALA A 130 10.02 -7.93 14.98
N ALA A 131 8.73 -8.25 15.22
CA ALA A 131 7.81 -8.74 14.20
C ALA A 131 7.04 -7.63 13.47
N VAL A 132 7.08 -6.38 13.95
CA VAL A 132 6.28 -5.28 13.36
C VAL A 132 6.63 -5.02 11.89
N LEU A 133 7.92 -4.91 11.56
CA LEU A 133 8.35 -4.70 10.16
C LEU A 133 8.00 -5.87 9.23
N PRO A 134 8.27 -7.15 9.58
CA PRO A 134 7.80 -8.29 8.80
C PRO A 134 6.29 -8.26 8.57
N CYS A 135 5.50 -8.04 9.63
CA CYS A 135 4.04 -7.95 9.53
C CYS A 135 3.59 -6.80 8.61
N LEU A 136 4.26 -5.64 8.68
CA LEU A 136 4.00 -4.49 7.81
C LEU A 136 4.32 -4.80 6.34
N ALA A 137 5.46 -5.44 6.08
CA ALA A 137 5.87 -5.85 4.72
C ALA A 137 4.87 -6.84 4.12
N GLN A 138 4.47 -7.88 4.88
CA GLN A 138 3.46 -8.83 4.45
C GLN A 138 2.11 -8.17 4.18
N ALA A 139 1.63 -7.33 5.12
CA ALA A 139 0.39 -6.60 4.95
C ALA A 139 0.39 -5.72 3.70
N THR A 140 1.51 -5.05 3.44
CA THR A 140 1.70 -4.23 2.22
C THR A 140 1.63 -5.09 0.96
N PHE A 141 2.30 -6.25 0.96
CA PHE A 141 2.25 -7.20 -0.16
C PHE A 141 0.82 -7.71 -0.41
N HIS A 142 0.11 -8.14 0.63
CA HIS A 142 -1.26 -8.63 0.50
C HIS A 142 -2.23 -7.54 0.03
N LEU A 143 -2.08 -6.30 0.48
CA LEU A 143 -2.86 -5.16 -0.03
C LEU A 143 -2.58 -4.91 -1.52
N LEU A 144 -1.32 -5.01 -1.97
CA LEU A 144 -0.97 -4.93 -3.39
C LEU A 144 -1.54 -6.11 -4.20
N ALA A 145 -1.54 -7.32 -3.63
CA ALA A 145 -2.11 -8.51 -4.25
C ALA A 145 -3.62 -8.37 -4.44
N LEU A 146 -4.33 -7.89 -3.41
CA LEU A 146 -5.76 -7.61 -3.48
C LEU A 146 -6.08 -6.54 -4.53
N ALA A 147 -5.21 -5.54 -4.68
CA ALA A 147 -5.32 -4.52 -5.72
C ALA A 147 -4.93 -5.01 -7.14
N GLY A 148 -4.48 -6.27 -7.28
CA GLY A 148 -4.09 -6.86 -8.57
C GLY A 148 -2.75 -6.38 -9.11
N ILE A 149 -1.90 -5.79 -8.25
CA ILE A 149 -0.62 -5.19 -8.63
C ILE A 149 0.53 -5.69 -7.75
N ALA A 150 0.43 -6.89 -7.15
CA ALA A 150 1.52 -7.47 -6.39
C ALA A 150 2.79 -7.62 -7.23
N PRO A 151 3.98 -7.37 -6.66
CA PRO A 151 5.22 -7.54 -7.40
C PRO A 151 5.49 -9.00 -7.71
N GLN A 152 5.92 -9.28 -8.94
CA GLN A 152 6.41 -10.61 -9.32
C GLN A 152 7.80 -10.84 -8.70
N VAL A 153 7.94 -11.92 -7.94
CA VAL A 153 9.19 -12.25 -7.22
C VAL A 153 9.65 -13.68 -7.46
N HIS A 154 8.90 -14.47 -8.25
CA HIS A 154 9.22 -15.88 -8.54
C HIS A 154 9.75 -16.07 -9.96
N LEU A 155 9.33 -15.21 -10.89
CA LEU A 155 9.73 -15.26 -12.29
C LEU A 155 10.39 -13.94 -12.69
N CYS A 156 11.31 -13.99 -13.65
CA CYS A 156 11.84 -12.79 -14.29
C CYS A 156 10.74 -12.11 -15.12
N CYS A 157 10.47 -10.83 -14.89
CA CYS A 157 9.45 -10.10 -15.64
C CYS A 157 9.75 -9.99 -17.15
N VAL A 158 11.01 -10.16 -17.55
CA VAL A 158 11.46 -10.07 -18.95
C VAL A 158 11.49 -11.45 -19.61
N THR A 159 12.22 -12.40 -19.03
CA THR A 159 12.46 -13.72 -19.63
C THR A 159 11.41 -14.77 -19.25
N GLN A 160 10.61 -14.51 -18.22
CA GLN A 160 9.66 -15.44 -17.61
C GLN A 160 10.31 -16.69 -16.99
N GLU A 161 11.64 -16.70 -16.86
CA GLU A 161 12.35 -17.80 -16.21
C GLU A 161 12.21 -17.73 -14.68
N PRO A 162 12.17 -18.89 -13.98
CA PRO A 162 12.18 -18.91 -12.53
C PRO A 162 13.43 -18.28 -11.93
N ILE A 163 13.24 -17.43 -10.93
CA ILE A 163 14.31 -16.83 -10.14
C ILE A 163 14.35 -17.54 -8.79
N VAL A 164 15.37 -18.39 -8.61
CA VAL A 164 15.60 -19.11 -7.37
C VAL A 164 16.81 -18.47 -6.67
N PRO A 165 16.66 -17.94 -5.44
CA PRO A 165 17.78 -17.36 -4.71
C PRO A 165 18.81 -18.44 -4.34
N ASN A 166 20.08 -18.20 -4.66
CA ASN A 166 21.17 -19.07 -4.23
C ASN A 166 21.76 -18.59 -2.89
N LEU A 167 21.31 -19.16 -1.78
CA LEU A 167 21.77 -18.78 -0.43
C LEU A 167 23.22 -19.19 -0.13
N ALA A 168 23.83 -20.06 -0.94
CA ALA A 168 25.22 -20.49 -0.77
C ALA A 168 26.23 -19.50 -1.37
N ASP A 169 25.76 -18.60 -2.25
CA ASP A 169 26.59 -17.63 -2.95
C ASP A 169 26.38 -16.22 -2.35
N PRO A 170 27.37 -15.66 -1.63
CA PRO A 170 27.27 -14.33 -1.02
C PRO A 170 27.16 -13.19 -2.02
N ASP A 171 27.65 -13.38 -3.25
CA ASP A 171 27.67 -12.37 -4.31
C ASP A 171 26.41 -12.49 -5.20
N TRP A 172 25.52 -13.44 -4.91
CA TRP A 172 24.27 -13.61 -5.63
C TRP A 172 23.35 -12.40 -5.45
N HIS A 173 22.93 -11.82 -6.57
CA HIS A 173 21.99 -10.71 -6.60
C HIS A 173 21.01 -10.84 -7.77
N VAL A 174 19.87 -10.16 -7.64
CA VAL A 174 18.88 -10.01 -8.71
C VAL A 174 18.37 -8.58 -8.77
N GLY A 175 18.00 -8.12 -9.96
CA GLY A 175 17.37 -6.83 -10.15
C GLY A 175 15.90 -6.86 -9.72
N PHE A 176 15.38 -5.71 -9.30
CA PHE A 176 13.97 -5.46 -9.07
C PHE A 176 13.57 -4.13 -9.68
N SER A 177 12.72 -4.16 -10.69
CA SER A 177 12.26 -2.99 -11.42
C SER A 177 10.82 -2.67 -11.06
N LEU A 178 10.57 -1.41 -10.70
CA LEU A 178 9.21 -0.93 -10.39
C LEU A 178 8.34 -0.94 -11.65
N SER A 179 8.89 -0.49 -12.77
CA SER A 179 8.18 -0.41 -14.06
C SER A 179 7.93 -1.78 -14.69
N ALA A 180 8.85 -2.73 -14.51
CA ALA A 180 8.63 -4.12 -14.93
C ALA A 180 7.71 -4.90 -13.98
N GLY A 181 7.35 -4.34 -12.83
CA GLY A 181 6.44 -4.96 -11.87
C GLY A 181 7.08 -6.02 -10.98
N GLY A 182 8.41 -6.08 -10.86
CA GLY A 182 9.05 -7.12 -10.06
C GLY A 182 10.51 -7.44 -10.38
N THR A 183 10.89 -8.68 -10.13
CA THR A 183 12.25 -9.19 -10.31
C THR A 183 12.65 -9.33 -11.77
N VAL A 184 13.87 -8.91 -12.08
CA VAL A 184 14.51 -9.04 -13.39
C VAL A 184 15.92 -9.62 -13.22
N GLN A 185 16.31 -10.53 -14.10
CA GLN A 185 17.67 -11.06 -14.13
C GLN A 185 18.70 -9.92 -14.33
N VAL A 186 19.92 -10.11 -13.83
CA VAL A 186 20.93 -9.03 -13.72
C VAL A 186 21.38 -8.53 -15.09
N ALA A 187 21.51 -9.40 -16.08
CA ALA A 187 21.88 -9.01 -17.44
C ALA A 187 20.83 -8.07 -18.08
N GLU A 188 19.56 -8.29 -17.78
CA GLU A 188 18.43 -7.50 -18.28
C GLU A 188 18.22 -6.22 -17.48
N SER A 189 18.63 -6.20 -16.21
CA SER A 189 18.63 -5.00 -15.36
C SER A 189 19.49 -3.89 -15.97
N GLU A 190 20.66 -4.23 -16.50
CA GLU A 190 21.57 -3.27 -17.14
C GLU A 190 20.98 -2.69 -18.43
N ALA A 191 20.30 -3.54 -19.22
CA ALA A 191 19.61 -3.12 -20.45
C ALA A 191 18.36 -2.25 -20.20
N LEU A 192 17.76 -2.33 -19.01
CA LEU A 192 16.60 -1.51 -18.64
C LEU A 192 17.02 -0.14 -18.08
N GLY A 193 18.15 -0.07 -17.36
CA GLY A 193 18.68 1.17 -16.79
C GLY A 193 19.24 2.17 -17.82
N ASP A 194 19.62 1.69 -19.02
CA ASP A 194 20.24 2.52 -20.07
C ASP A 194 19.24 3.09 -21.09
N ARG A 195 17.95 2.75 -20.98
CA ARG A 195 16.89 3.29 -21.85
C ARG A 195 16.49 4.69 -21.40
N THR A 196 17.29 5.69 -21.77
CA THR A 196 16.84 7.09 -21.77
C THR A 196 15.61 7.23 -22.68
N PRO A 197 14.57 7.99 -22.29
CA PRO A 197 13.33 8.07 -23.05
C PRO A 197 13.55 8.87 -24.33
N GLN A 198 13.91 8.20 -25.41
CA GLN A 198 13.68 8.73 -26.74
C GLN A 198 12.19 8.62 -27.03
N SER A 199 11.53 9.78 -26.99
CA SER A 199 10.23 10.03 -27.61
C SER A 199 10.25 9.50 -29.03
N THR A 200 9.77 8.27 -29.22
CA THR A 200 9.39 7.74 -30.53
C THR A 200 7.88 7.55 -30.50
N SER A 201 7.18 8.57 -30.99
CA SER A 201 5.76 8.43 -31.34
C SER A 201 5.61 7.32 -32.38
N PRO A 202 4.78 6.29 -32.17
CA PRO A 202 4.45 5.36 -33.23
C PRO A 202 3.35 5.99 -34.09
N ALA A 203 3.74 6.90 -34.96
CA ALA A 203 2.86 7.48 -35.98
C ALA A 203 3.61 7.60 -37.32
N SER A 204 3.97 6.46 -37.91
CA SER A 204 4.30 6.39 -39.35
C SER A 204 4.52 4.94 -39.81
N ARG A 205 3.46 4.13 -39.79
CA ARG A 205 3.39 3.00 -40.72
C ARG A 205 1.95 2.55 -40.90
N LEU A 206 1.31 3.10 -41.93
CA LEU A 206 0.26 2.49 -42.78
C LEU A 206 -0.32 3.61 -43.65
N GLN A 207 0.35 3.92 -44.76
CA GLN A 207 -0.27 4.54 -45.93
C GLN A 207 0.28 3.86 -47.17
N THR A 208 -0.55 3.05 -47.84
CA THR A 208 -0.53 2.83 -49.28
C THR A 208 -1.90 2.29 -49.72
N GLY A 209 -2.60 3.09 -50.53
CA GLY A 209 -3.77 2.73 -51.37
C GLY A 209 -5.07 2.44 -50.61
N VAL A 210 -6.27 2.83 -51.04
CA VAL A 210 -6.78 3.27 -52.35
C VAL A 210 -8.02 4.15 -52.09
N ALA A 211 -8.30 5.02 -53.05
CA ALA A 211 -9.25 6.12 -53.07
C ALA A 211 -10.75 5.78 -52.88
N ASP A 212 -11.47 6.85 -52.57
CA ASP A 212 -12.80 7.24 -53.07
C ASP A 212 -13.98 7.36 -52.08
N LEU A 213 -14.69 8.48 -52.31
CA LEU A 213 -16.02 8.94 -51.85
C LEU A 213 -16.17 9.67 -50.49
N GLU A 214 -15.94 10.98 -50.57
CA GLU A 214 -16.86 12.05 -50.16
C GLU A 214 -18.27 11.62 -49.67
N ARG A 215 -18.66 12.00 -48.44
CA ARG A 215 -19.47 13.22 -48.13
C ARG A 215 -20.03 13.20 -46.70
N SER A 216 -19.78 14.31 -46.00
CA SER A 216 -20.69 15.00 -45.07
C SER A 216 -21.09 14.29 -43.76
N ARG A 217 -20.52 14.77 -42.62
CA ARG A 217 -21.26 15.55 -41.59
C ARG A 217 -20.39 15.98 -40.39
N SER A 218 -20.32 17.30 -40.22
CA SER A 218 -20.23 18.11 -39.00
C SER A 218 -19.39 17.64 -37.79
N ALA A 219 -18.35 18.44 -37.54
CA ALA A 219 -17.69 18.80 -36.29
C ALA A 219 -18.46 18.53 -34.98
N ILE A 220 -17.76 17.90 -34.02
CA ILE A 220 -17.47 18.43 -32.67
C ILE A 220 -16.09 17.84 -32.27
N SER A 221 -15.09 18.70 -32.16
CA SER A 221 -13.76 18.34 -31.66
C SER A 221 -13.77 18.39 -30.14
N THR A 222 -13.88 17.23 -29.48
CA THR A 222 -13.54 17.11 -28.07
C THR A 222 -12.03 16.91 -27.95
N ARG A 223 -11.33 17.99 -27.58
CA ARG A 223 -9.95 17.92 -27.11
C ARG A 223 -9.89 17.07 -25.85
N THR A 224 -9.61 15.79 -25.99
CA THR A 224 -9.17 14.93 -24.88
C THR A 224 -7.77 15.39 -24.49
N SER A 225 -7.66 16.21 -23.44
CA SER A 225 -6.36 16.57 -22.89
C SER A 225 -5.71 15.31 -22.33
N ALA A 226 -4.70 14.79 -23.03
CA ALA A 226 -3.76 13.84 -22.47
C ALA A 226 -3.17 14.46 -21.19
N ARG A 227 -3.48 13.85 -20.06
CA ARG A 227 -3.01 14.29 -18.74
C ARG A 227 -1.52 13.98 -18.68
N ALA A 228 -0.69 15.00 -18.88
CA ALA A 228 0.75 14.89 -18.72
C ALA A 228 1.08 14.50 -17.27
N SER A 229 1.83 13.41 -17.10
CA SER A 229 2.35 13.00 -15.80
C SER A 229 3.30 14.08 -15.26
N PRO A 230 3.27 14.38 -13.94
CA PRO A 230 4.13 15.40 -13.36
C PRO A 230 5.63 15.03 -13.49
N PRO A 231 6.53 16.02 -13.67
CA PRO A 231 7.91 15.81 -14.12
C PRO A 231 8.90 15.24 -13.07
N GLY A 232 8.41 14.66 -11.97
CA GLY A 232 9.24 14.12 -10.88
C GLY A 232 9.37 12.59 -10.83
N HIS A 233 8.38 11.84 -11.31
CA HIS A 233 8.33 10.38 -11.13
C HIS A 233 9.01 9.56 -12.24
N SER A 234 9.29 10.16 -13.40
CA SER A 234 9.92 9.44 -14.53
C SER A 234 11.34 8.96 -14.22
N ARG A 235 12.14 9.72 -13.46
CA ARG A 235 13.53 9.31 -13.13
C ARG A 235 13.63 8.15 -12.16
N GLN A 236 12.60 7.87 -11.36
CA GLN A 236 12.61 6.77 -10.39
C GLN A 236 12.05 5.47 -10.98
N ALA A 237 11.31 5.54 -12.08
CA ALA A 237 10.74 4.41 -12.81
C ALA A 237 11.80 3.51 -13.46
N ASP A 238 12.93 4.10 -13.86
CA ASP A 238 14.03 3.42 -14.56
C ASP A 238 15.10 2.86 -13.59
N ARG A 239 14.94 3.09 -12.28
CA ARG A 239 15.88 2.58 -11.28
C ARG A 239 15.58 1.11 -10.99
N VAL A 240 16.54 0.25 -11.30
CA VAL A 240 16.54 -1.14 -10.83
C VAL A 240 17.19 -1.22 -9.45
N PHE A 241 16.49 -1.83 -8.49
CA PHE A 241 17.00 -2.12 -7.15
C PHE A 241 17.70 -3.47 -7.16
N GLN A 242 18.78 -3.62 -6.39
CA GLN A 242 19.47 -4.91 -6.24
C GLN A 242 19.02 -5.59 -4.95
N LEU A 243 18.58 -6.84 -5.09
CA LEU A 243 18.19 -7.73 -4.01
C LEU A 243 19.23 -8.84 -3.88
N ASN A 244 19.71 -9.11 -2.67
CA ASN A 244 20.51 -10.32 -2.43
C ASN A 244 19.63 -11.57 -2.29
N ALA A 245 20.26 -12.74 -2.20
CA ALA A 245 19.55 -14.02 -2.16
C ALA A 245 18.57 -14.13 -0.97
N LEU A 246 18.97 -13.62 0.20
CA LEU A 246 18.13 -13.67 1.39
C LEU A 246 16.94 -12.71 1.30
N GLU A 247 17.16 -11.49 0.81
CA GLU A 247 16.11 -10.50 0.62
C GLU A 247 15.05 -11.04 -0.33
N LEU A 248 15.46 -11.63 -1.45
CA LEU A 248 14.53 -12.28 -2.37
C LEU A 248 13.80 -13.44 -1.70
N ALA A 249 14.52 -14.33 -0.99
CA ALA A 249 13.91 -15.47 -0.32
C ALA A 249 12.81 -15.03 0.67
N LEU A 250 13.07 -14.00 1.47
CA LEU A 250 12.08 -13.41 2.37
C LEU A 250 10.91 -12.75 1.61
N PHE A 251 11.21 -12.06 0.51
CA PHE A 251 10.20 -11.41 -0.33
C PHE A 251 9.24 -12.45 -0.94
N GLN A 252 9.76 -13.58 -1.42
CA GLN A 252 8.96 -14.70 -1.94
C GLN A 252 8.04 -15.32 -0.88
N GLN A 253 8.38 -15.23 0.42
CA GLN A 253 7.50 -15.69 1.50
C GLN A 253 6.34 -14.72 1.80
N LEU A 254 6.38 -13.47 1.33
CA LEU A 254 5.34 -12.48 1.66
C LEU A 254 3.97 -12.79 1.06
N SER A 255 3.88 -13.65 0.06
CA SER A 255 2.60 -14.11 -0.51
C SER A 255 1.91 -15.18 0.34
N GLN A 256 2.61 -15.76 1.32
CA GLN A 256 2.06 -16.82 2.16
C GLN A 256 1.08 -16.25 3.20
N PRO A 257 0.02 -16.99 3.58
CA PRO A 257 -1.00 -16.49 4.50
C PRO A 257 -0.43 -16.19 5.90
N HIS A 258 0.59 -16.91 6.32
CA HIS A 258 1.31 -16.70 7.58
C HIS A 258 2.80 -16.57 7.28
N LEU A 259 3.45 -15.57 7.87
CA LEU A 259 4.91 -15.54 7.87
C LEU A 259 5.39 -16.74 8.67
N LEU A 260 6.13 -17.64 8.03
CA LEU A 260 6.95 -18.59 8.76
C LEU A 260 7.86 -17.75 9.66
N VAL A 261 7.66 -17.85 10.98
CA VAL A 261 8.55 -17.22 11.98
C VAL A 261 9.96 -17.52 11.52
N VAL A 262 10.82 -16.52 11.40
CA VAL A 262 12.17 -16.55 10.78
C VAL A 262 13.10 -17.67 11.35
N GLN A 263 12.70 -18.36 12.41
CA GLN A 263 13.47 -19.35 13.17
C GLN A 263 13.83 -20.69 12.48
N PRO A 264 13.06 -21.28 11.53
CA PRO A 264 13.54 -22.43 10.77
C PRO A 264 14.53 -22.03 9.67
N LEU A 265 14.39 -20.84 9.08
CA LEU A 265 15.27 -20.35 8.00
C LEU A 265 16.63 -19.91 8.55
N THR A 266 16.67 -19.24 9.70
CA THR A 266 17.93 -18.81 10.32
C THR A 266 18.80 -19.94 10.86
N LYS A 267 18.24 -21.14 11.09
CA LYS A 267 19.04 -22.33 11.43
C LYS A 267 19.86 -22.86 10.25
N GLN A 268 19.47 -22.54 9.02
CA GLN A 268 20.15 -22.96 7.79
C GLN A 268 21.05 -21.86 7.20
N LEU A 269 21.08 -20.66 7.79
CA LEU A 269 21.83 -19.51 7.28
C LEU A 269 23.14 -19.33 8.05
N PRO A 270 24.24 -18.94 7.38
CA PRO A 270 25.53 -18.70 8.02
C PRO A 270 25.43 -17.57 9.07
N ALA A 271 26.21 -17.70 10.16
CA ALA A 271 26.15 -16.83 11.34
C ALA A 271 26.37 -15.32 11.05
N SER A 272 27.02 -15.00 9.93
CA SER A 272 27.24 -13.63 9.44
C SER A 272 25.94 -12.94 8.96
N VAL A 273 24.94 -13.70 8.50
CA VAL A 273 23.67 -13.19 7.96
C VAL A 273 22.60 -13.02 9.04
N THR A 274 22.70 -13.76 10.14
CA THR A 274 21.88 -13.61 11.35
C THR A 274 22.14 -12.30 12.13
N ALA A 275 23.16 -11.53 11.77
CA ALA A 275 23.59 -10.37 12.53
C ALA A 275 22.62 -9.17 12.51
N ALA A 276 21.73 -9.06 11.51
CA ALA A 276 20.80 -7.92 11.42
C ALA A 276 19.47 -8.22 10.68
N PRO A 277 18.61 -9.14 11.18
CA PRO A 277 17.29 -9.43 10.59
C PRO A 277 16.42 -8.18 10.42
N HIS A 278 16.55 -7.22 11.34
CA HIS A 278 15.86 -5.94 11.28
C HIS A 278 16.22 -5.12 10.03
N GLN A 279 17.50 -5.06 9.67
CA GLN A 279 17.97 -4.28 8.52
C GLN A 279 17.45 -4.85 7.19
N LEU A 280 17.34 -6.17 7.09
CA LEU A 280 16.79 -6.86 5.92
C LEU A 280 15.31 -6.52 5.73
N TRP A 281 14.51 -6.65 6.79
CA TRP A 281 13.10 -6.28 6.74
C TRP A 281 12.89 -4.79 6.47
N TYR A 282 13.75 -3.93 7.00
CA TYR A 282 13.74 -2.51 6.68
C TYR A 282 14.02 -2.24 5.18
N ARG A 283 14.98 -2.94 4.57
CA ARG A 283 15.23 -2.84 3.12
C ARG A 283 14.05 -3.34 2.28
N ILE A 284 13.45 -4.47 2.65
CA ILE A 284 12.25 -5.03 1.99
C ILE A 284 11.08 -4.06 2.09
N GLU A 285 10.81 -3.52 3.29
CA GLU A 285 9.75 -2.51 3.49
C GLU A 285 10.00 -1.28 2.61
N ARG A 286 11.23 -0.76 2.55
CA ARG A 286 11.54 0.40 1.69
C ARG A 286 11.34 0.10 0.21
N LEU A 287 11.68 -1.10 -0.26
CA LEU A 287 11.45 -1.49 -1.64
C LEU A 287 9.95 -1.57 -1.94
N LEU A 288 9.18 -2.23 -1.08
CA LEU A 288 7.71 -2.26 -1.16
C LEU A 288 7.12 -0.86 -1.12
N ARG A 289 7.63 0.02 -0.26
CA ARG A 289 7.22 1.43 -0.17
C ARG A 289 7.45 2.17 -1.48
N HIS A 290 8.60 2.01 -2.13
CA HIS A 290 8.84 2.59 -3.45
C HIS A 290 7.88 2.03 -4.49
N TYR A 291 7.63 0.73 -4.46
CA TYR A 291 6.71 0.05 -5.37
C TYR A 291 5.26 0.53 -5.19
N VAL A 292 4.76 0.63 -3.96
CA VAL A 292 3.43 1.19 -3.65
C VAL A 292 3.31 2.62 -4.16
N GLN A 293 4.31 3.48 -3.89
CA GLN A 293 4.26 4.88 -4.31
C GLN A 293 4.29 5.03 -5.83
N TYR A 294 5.03 4.15 -6.52
CA TYR A 294 5.07 4.12 -7.98
C TYR A 294 3.72 3.73 -8.58
N HIS A 295 3.12 2.62 -8.14
CA HIS A 295 1.86 2.13 -8.72
C HIS A 295 0.61 2.91 -8.28
N LEU A 296 0.62 3.50 -7.08
CA LEU A 296 -0.51 4.32 -6.61
C LEU A 296 -0.36 5.81 -6.94
N ASP A 297 0.76 6.23 -7.53
CA ASP A 297 1.11 7.63 -7.85
C ASP A 297 0.89 8.58 -6.66
N ARG A 298 1.24 8.11 -5.46
CA ARG A 298 1.00 8.83 -4.20
C ARG A 298 2.09 8.52 -3.19
N SER A 299 2.63 9.55 -2.55
CA SER A 299 3.53 9.40 -1.41
C SER A 299 2.79 8.87 -0.18
N ILE A 300 3.45 8.02 0.60
CA ILE A 300 2.95 7.57 1.90
C ILE A 300 3.50 8.53 2.96
N ARG A 301 2.65 9.36 3.56
CA ARG A 301 3.06 10.36 4.57
C ARG A 301 3.57 9.70 5.84
N SER A 302 3.00 8.56 6.23
CA SER A 302 3.43 7.81 7.41
C SER A 302 4.81 7.15 7.23
N ALA A 303 5.38 7.15 6.02
CA ALA A 303 6.69 6.56 5.74
C ALA A 303 7.85 7.16 6.57
N ALA A 304 7.84 8.48 6.78
CA ALA A 304 8.88 9.14 7.56
C ALA A 304 8.92 8.67 9.03
N LEU A 305 7.76 8.31 9.59
CA LEU A 305 7.66 7.76 10.93
C LEU A 305 8.15 6.30 10.99
N ILE A 306 7.96 5.52 9.91
CA ILE A 306 8.57 4.19 9.80
C ILE A 306 10.09 4.32 9.83
N ASP A 307 10.66 5.26 9.08
CA ASP A 307 12.11 5.49 9.11
C ASP A 307 12.58 5.93 10.52
N ALA A 308 11.84 6.83 11.19
CA ALA A 308 12.17 7.23 12.55
C ALA A 308 12.11 6.07 13.57
N CYS A 309 11.19 5.12 13.38
CA CYS A 309 11.02 3.98 14.30
C CYS A 309 12.01 2.84 14.02
N PHE A 310 12.44 2.66 12.76
CA PHE A 310 13.10 1.43 12.31
C PHE A 310 14.37 1.66 11.46
N ALA A 311 14.83 2.89 11.26
CA ALA A 311 16.13 3.09 10.63
C ALA A 311 17.24 2.46 11.49
N PRO A 312 18.22 1.77 10.88
CA PRO A 312 19.37 1.27 11.63
C PRO A 312 20.11 2.45 12.28
N ALA A 313 20.62 2.25 13.49
CA ALA A 313 21.46 3.23 14.15
C ALA A 313 22.64 3.57 13.23
N SER A 314 22.85 4.85 12.93
CA SER A 314 24.04 5.30 12.20
C SER A 314 25.28 4.83 12.97
N PRO A 315 26.28 4.22 12.31
CA PRO A 315 27.52 3.89 13.00
C PRO A 315 28.10 5.18 13.60
N SER A 316 28.32 5.18 14.91
CA SER A 316 29.05 6.24 15.60
C SER A 316 30.39 6.40 14.90
N LYS A 317 30.67 7.61 14.40
CA LYS A 317 31.95 7.98 13.78
C LYS A 317 33.11 7.74 14.74
#